data_AF-A0A3D4IJY6-F1
#
_entry.id   AF-A0A3D4IJY6-F1
#
_cell.length_a   1.000
_cell.length_b   1.000
_cell.length_c   1.000
_cell.angle_alpha   90.00
_cell.angle_beta   90.00
_cell.angle_gamma   90.00
#
_symmetry.space_group_name_H-M   'P 1'
#
loop_
_entity.id
_entity.type
_entity.pdbx_description
1 polymer ?
#
loop_
_entity_poly.entity_id
_entity_poly.type
_entity_poly.pdbx_seq_one_letter_code
_entity_poly.pdbx_strand_id
1 'polypeptide(L)'
;MMNKWLFSMVFAVLLGFSSTQAQKAYDQVFYTGKTQNITLLLTFTHGYMGASEIKTTDQKTKKTSKFLPASDSPDATGNIRFDHISVSGKKLNDYMVINGLDDAASDAPASIKGYYFFNGKRYPFKLLKRK
;
A
#
# COMPACT_ATOMS: atom_id res chain seq x y z
N MET A 1 -49.64 -33.17 20.15
CA MET A 1 -49.14 -31.92 20.77
C MET A 1 -47.62 -31.99 20.74
N MET A 2 -46.99 -31.20 19.88
CA MET A 2 -45.56 -31.32 19.57
C MET A 2 -44.73 -30.44 20.52
N ASN A 3 -43.72 -31.04 21.14
CA ASN A 3 -42.94 -30.50 22.25
C ASN A 3 -42.22 -29.18 21.88
N LYS A 4 -42.81 -28.05 22.28
CA LYS A 4 -42.30 -26.68 22.06
C LYS A 4 -40.89 -26.43 22.62
N TRP A 5 -40.38 -27.30 23.48
CA TRP A 5 -39.06 -27.19 24.11
C TRP A 5 -37.88 -27.63 23.21
N LEU A 6 -38.11 -28.49 22.22
CA LEU A 6 -37.07 -28.93 21.28
C LEU A 6 -36.69 -27.86 20.25
N PHE A 7 -37.60 -26.93 19.95
CA PHE A 7 -37.36 -25.87 18.96
C PHE A 7 -36.46 -24.73 19.50
N SER A 8 -36.47 -24.46 20.81
CA SER A 8 -35.60 -23.43 21.40
C SER A 8 -34.13 -23.86 21.51
N MET A 9 -33.86 -25.16 21.59
CA MET A 9 -32.48 -25.66 21.77
C MET A 9 -31.68 -25.64 20.46
N VAL A 10 -32.35 -25.78 19.31
CA VAL A 10 -31.71 -25.76 17.98
C VAL A 10 -31.33 -24.32 17.56
N PHE A 11 -32.05 -23.30 18.03
CA PHE A 11 -31.78 -21.91 17.68
C PHE A 11 -30.51 -21.35 18.36
N ALA A 12 -30.13 -21.87 19.53
CA ALA A 12 -28.95 -21.42 20.28
C ALA A 12 -27.62 -21.94 19.70
N VAL A 13 -27.63 -23.05 18.96
CA VAL A 13 -26.41 -23.67 18.40
C VAL A 13 -25.98 -23.00 17.07
N LEU A 14 -26.91 -22.33 16.38
CA LEU A 14 -26.64 -21.66 15.10
C LEU A 14 -25.98 -20.27 15.23
N LEU A 15 -25.93 -19.69 16.43
CA LEU A 15 -25.32 -18.37 16.67
C LEU A 15 -23.83 -18.43 17.07
N GLY A 16 -23.25 -19.64 17.18
CA GLY A 16 -21.92 -19.86 17.76
C GLY A 16 -20.71 -19.71 16.84
N PHE A 17 -20.88 -19.44 15.54
CA PHE A 17 -19.76 -19.48 14.57
C PHE A 17 -19.55 -18.19 13.79
N SER A 18 -19.86 -17.03 14.37
CA SER A 18 -19.30 -15.77 13.90
C SER A 18 -17.82 -15.69 14.30
N SER A 19 -16.98 -16.50 13.67
CA SER A 19 -15.53 -16.32 13.72
C SER A 19 -15.20 -14.99 13.08
N THR A 20 -15.09 -13.96 13.93
CA THR A 20 -14.59 -12.66 13.54
C THR A 20 -13.13 -12.89 13.20
N GLN A 21 -12.83 -13.10 11.91
CA GLN A 21 -11.46 -13.11 11.44
C GLN A 21 -10.91 -11.71 11.74
N ALA A 22 -10.13 -11.59 12.80
CA ALA A 22 -9.38 -10.39 13.09
C ALA A 22 -8.43 -10.20 11.91
N GLN A 23 -8.80 -9.31 10.99
CA GLN A 23 -7.94 -8.88 9.91
C GLN A 23 -6.64 -8.40 10.56
N LYS A 24 -5.51 -9.03 10.24
CA LYS A 24 -4.20 -8.54 10.68
C LYS A 24 -4.06 -7.12 10.16
N ALA A 25 -4.26 -6.16 11.04
CA ALA A 25 -4.05 -4.75 10.75
C ALA A 25 -2.53 -4.56 10.74
N TYR A 26 -1.95 -4.49 9.55
CA TYR A 26 -0.56 -4.10 9.39
C TYR A 26 -0.43 -2.62 9.74
N ASP A 27 0.65 -2.25 10.41
CA ASP A 27 0.93 -0.84 10.69
C ASP A 27 1.22 -0.11 9.38
N GLN A 28 0.38 0.88 9.08
CA GLN A 28 0.53 1.72 7.90
C GLN A 28 1.21 3.03 8.28
N VAL A 29 2.27 3.36 7.53
CA VAL A 29 2.99 4.62 7.64
C VAL A 29 2.80 5.41 6.36
N PHE A 30 2.31 6.63 6.50
CA PHE A 30 2.05 7.51 5.37
C PHE A 30 3.22 8.45 5.15
N TYR A 31 3.61 8.63 3.89
CA TYR A 31 4.59 9.62 3.49
C TYR A 31 4.05 10.49 2.37
N THR A 32 4.43 11.76 2.38
CA THR A 32 3.98 12.71 1.36
C THR A 32 5.16 13.43 0.74
N GLY A 33 5.05 13.76 -0.54
CA GLY A 33 6.06 14.55 -1.23
C GLY A 33 5.54 15.06 -2.56
N LYS A 34 6.44 15.67 -3.33
CA LYS A 34 6.14 16.22 -4.64
C LYS A 34 7.34 16.03 -5.56
N THR A 35 7.07 15.86 -6.84
CA THR A 35 8.08 15.94 -7.90
C THR A 35 7.42 16.40 -9.18
N GLN A 36 8.10 17.21 -9.98
CA GLN A 36 7.51 17.80 -11.19
C GLN A 36 6.14 18.44 -10.87
N ASN A 37 5.09 18.08 -11.61
CA ASN A 37 3.71 18.52 -11.40
C ASN A 37 2.84 17.49 -10.66
N ILE A 38 3.44 16.52 -9.97
CA ILE A 38 2.69 15.47 -9.25
C ILE A 38 2.94 15.54 -7.75
N THR A 39 1.85 15.40 -6.99
CA THR A 39 1.92 15.10 -5.55
C THR A 39 2.01 13.58 -5.38
N LEU A 40 2.81 13.14 -4.41
CA LEU A 40 3.05 11.73 -4.08
C LEU A 40 2.51 11.45 -2.68
N LEU A 41 1.74 10.37 -2.54
CA LEU A 41 1.32 9.78 -1.26
C LEU A 41 1.75 8.31 -1.27
N LEU A 42 2.75 7.97 -0.45
CA LEU A 42 3.13 6.58 -0.21
C LEU A 42 2.37 6.11 1.03
N THR A 43 1.65 5.00 0.89
CA THR A 43 1.18 4.19 2.01
C THR A 43 2.15 3.02 2.13
N PHE A 44 2.98 3.04 3.17
CA PHE A 44 3.91 1.96 3.46
C PHE A 44 3.29 1.02 4.48
N THR A 45 3.18 -0.26 4.14
CA THR A 45 2.60 -1.28 5.01
C THR A 45 3.73 -2.09 5.64
N HIS A 46 4.02 -1.83 6.91
CA HIS A 46 5.16 -2.45 7.62
C HIS A 46 4.90 -3.95 7.84
N GLY A 47 5.91 -4.77 7.54
CA GLY A 47 5.83 -6.23 7.59
C GLY A 47 5.04 -6.87 6.44
N TYR A 48 4.50 -6.05 5.52
CA TYR A 48 3.87 -6.55 4.30
C TYR A 48 4.00 -5.55 3.15
N MET A 49 5.22 -5.44 2.63
CA MET A 49 5.58 -4.50 1.57
C MET A 49 4.69 -4.60 0.32
N GLY A 50 4.21 -5.80 -0.03
CA GLY A 50 3.28 -6.04 -1.14
C GLY A 50 1.96 -5.27 -1.06
N ALA A 51 1.54 -4.88 0.13
CA ALA A 51 0.37 -4.01 0.35
C ALA A 51 0.71 -2.51 0.38
N SER A 52 1.94 -2.12 0.05
CA SER A 52 2.32 -0.71 -0.08
C SER A 52 1.85 -0.17 -1.42
N GLU A 53 1.58 1.14 -1.49
CA GLU A 53 1.24 1.80 -2.76
C GLU A 53 1.72 3.24 -2.79
N ILE A 54 2.05 3.73 -4.00
CA ILE A 54 2.23 5.16 -4.25
C ILE A 54 1.04 5.64 -5.06
N LYS A 55 0.26 6.53 -4.48
CA LYS A 55 -0.76 7.30 -5.19
C LYS A 55 -0.16 8.62 -5.64
N THR A 56 -0.35 8.95 -6.90
CA THR A 56 0.03 10.26 -7.43
C THR A 56 -1.20 11.09 -7.75
N THR A 57 -1.04 12.41 -7.76
CA THR A 57 -2.06 13.34 -8.23
C THR A 57 -1.41 14.43 -9.04
N ASP A 58 -1.74 14.51 -10.32
CA ASP A 58 -1.30 15.59 -11.19
C ASP A 58 -1.96 16.90 -10.75
N GLN A 59 -1.13 17.92 -10.50
CA GLN A 59 -1.58 19.17 -9.91
C GLN A 59 -2.41 20.01 -10.89
N LYS A 60 -2.23 19.83 -12.20
CA LYS A 60 -2.94 20.57 -13.26
C LYS A 60 -4.26 19.90 -13.61
N THR A 61 -4.21 18.61 -13.91
CA THR A 61 -5.36 17.83 -14.41
C THR A 61 -6.16 17.14 -13.31
N LYS A 62 -5.64 17.09 -12.08
CA LYS A 62 -6.21 16.37 -10.93
C LYS A 62 -6.34 14.85 -11.14
N LYS A 63 -5.78 14.32 -12.24
CA LYS A 63 -5.75 12.89 -12.50
C LYS A 63 -4.92 12.17 -11.45
N THR A 64 -5.44 11.05 -10.98
CA THR A 64 -4.76 10.19 -10.02
C THR A 64 -4.23 8.94 -10.71
N SER A 65 -3.06 8.49 -10.26
CA SER A 65 -2.47 7.23 -10.70
C SER A 65 -2.06 6.41 -9.48
N LYS A 66 -1.97 5.10 -9.67
CA LYS A 66 -1.53 4.15 -8.65
C LYS A 66 -0.29 3.42 -9.13
N PHE A 67 0.68 3.29 -8.24
CA PHE A 67 1.87 2.51 -8.45
C PHE A 67 1.95 1.44 -7.36
N LEU A 68 2.19 0.20 -7.78
CA LEU A 68 2.27 -0.97 -6.89
C LEU A 68 3.69 -1.53 -6.88
N PRO A 69 4.15 -2.12 -5.77
CA PRO A 69 5.47 -2.72 -5.69
C PRO A 69 5.61 -3.84 -6.72
N ALA A 70 6.77 -3.90 -7.37
CA ALA A 70 7.13 -4.95 -8.31
C ALA A 70 7.53 -6.25 -7.60
N SER A 71 7.87 -6.18 -6.31
CA SER A 71 8.27 -7.29 -5.45
C SER A 71 7.88 -7.03 -4.00
N ASP A 72 7.68 -8.10 -3.22
CA ASP A 72 7.36 -8.04 -1.80
C ASP A 72 8.59 -7.75 -0.90
N SER A 73 9.76 -7.58 -1.51
CA SER A 73 11.00 -7.26 -0.80
C SER A 73 11.89 -6.31 -1.62
N PRO A 74 12.77 -5.54 -0.95
CA PRO A 74 13.80 -4.75 -1.63
C PRO A 74 14.77 -5.62 -2.43
N ASP A 75 15.37 -5.05 -3.47
CA ASP A 75 16.47 -5.67 -4.20
C ASP A 75 17.77 -5.73 -3.36
N ALA A 76 18.82 -6.33 -3.93
CA ALA A 76 20.13 -6.47 -3.28
C ALA A 76 20.79 -5.12 -2.89
N THR A 77 20.29 -4.00 -3.40
CA THR A 77 20.76 -2.64 -3.10
C THR A 77 19.84 -1.89 -2.14
N GLY A 78 18.80 -2.55 -1.61
CA GLY A 78 17.82 -1.93 -0.72
C GLY A 78 16.84 -1.00 -1.42
N ASN A 79 16.65 -1.19 -2.74
CA ASN A 79 15.70 -0.41 -3.52
C ASN A 79 14.42 -1.21 -3.79
N ILE A 80 13.30 -0.49 -3.86
CA ILE A 80 12.00 -1.07 -4.23
C ILE A 80 11.47 -0.32 -5.43
N ARG A 81 11.10 -1.07 -6.46
CA ARG A 81 10.45 -0.54 -7.65
C ARG A 81 8.94 -0.59 -7.49
N PHE A 82 8.27 0.50 -7.82
CA PHE A 82 6.81 0.61 -7.90
C PHE A 82 6.41 0.85 -9.36
N ASP A 83 5.67 -0.07 -9.96
CA ASP A 83 5.22 0.00 -11.34
C ASP A 83 3.88 0.74 -11.44
N HIS A 84 3.73 1.61 -12.45
CA HIS A 84 2.45 2.28 -12.71
C HIS A 84 1.45 1.29 -13.28
N ILE A 85 0.31 1.14 -12.61
CA ILE A 85 -0.76 0.23 -13.01
C ILE A 85 -1.93 1.04 -13.58
N SER A 86 -2.36 0.70 -14.79
CA SER A 86 -3.55 1.27 -15.42
C SER A 86 -4.82 0.85 -14.68
N VAL A 87 -5.95 1.52 -14.98
CA VAL A 87 -7.27 1.12 -14.47
C VAL A 87 -7.64 -0.31 -14.88
N SER A 88 -7.12 -0.79 -16.03
CA SER A 88 -7.31 -2.16 -16.52
C SER A 88 -6.31 -3.17 -15.96
N GLY A 89 -5.46 -2.78 -15.00
CA GLY A 89 -4.46 -3.65 -14.39
C GLY A 89 -3.20 -3.86 -15.23
N LYS A 90 -3.05 -3.15 -16.34
CA LYS A 90 -1.85 -3.26 -17.20
C LYS A 90 -0.73 -2.37 -16.67
N LYS A 91 0.49 -2.92 -16.63
CA LYS A 91 1.70 -2.16 -16.34
C LYS A 91 1.97 -1.14 -17.45
N LEU A 92 2.23 0.10 -17.05
CA LEU A 92 2.66 1.19 -17.92
C LEU A 92 4.19 1.36 -17.85
N ASN A 93 4.73 2.18 -18.76
CA ASN A 93 6.18 2.29 -18.93
C ASN A 93 6.87 3.13 -17.84
N ASP A 94 6.12 3.96 -17.13
CA ASP A 94 6.63 4.75 -16.03
C ASP A 94 6.57 3.99 -14.70
N TYR A 95 7.53 4.29 -13.84
CA TYR A 95 7.72 3.60 -12.57
C TYR A 95 8.46 4.51 -11.59
N MET A 96 8.39 4.16 -10.31
CA MET A 96 9.15 4.82 -9.26
C MET A 96 10.11 3.84 -8.62
N VAL A 97 11.25 4.34 -8.16
CA VAL A 97 12.18 3.58 -7.33
C VAL A 97 12.33 4.34 -6.03
N ILE A 98 12.18 3.62 -4.93
CA ILE A 98 12.39 4.12 -3.57
C ILE A 98 13.63 3.46 -2.99
N ASN A 99 14.44 4.25 -2.28
CA ASN A 99 15.68 3.81 -1.64
C ASN A 99 15.52 3.83 -0.11
N GLY A 100 16.06 2.82 0.57
CA GLY A 100 16.20 2.83 2.03
C GLY A 100 14.90 2.59 2.80
N LEU A 101 13.96 1.86 2.19
CA LEU A 101 12.85 1.22 2.90
C LEU A 101 13.33 -0.16 3.33
N ASP A 102 13.70 -0.29 4.60
CA ASP A 102 14.01 -1.57 5.23
C ASP A 102 12.77 -2.04 5.99
N ASP A 103 12.21 -3.18 5.59
CA ASP A 103 11.03 -3.77 6.24
C ASP A 103 11.39 -4.42 7.59
N ALA A 104 12.68 -4.68 7.86
CA ALA A 104 13.15 -5.27 9.10
C ALA A 104 13.51 -4.24 10.18
N ALA A 105 13.55 -2.95 9.84
CA ALA A 105 13.85 -1.89 10.79
C ALA A 105 12.68 -1.69 11.77
N SER A 106 12.99 -1.56 13.07
CA SER A 106 12.01 -1.36 14.14
C SER A 106 11.19 -0.07 13.97
N ASP A 107 11.77 0.93 13.30
CA ASP A 107 11.16 2.24 13.07
C ASP A 107 11.19 2.63 11.60
N ALA A 108 10.03 3.02 11.07
CA ALA A 108 9.93 3.55 9.73
C ALA A 108 10.61 4.94 9.64
N PRO A 109 11.48 5.18 8.63
CA PRO A 109 12.36 6.35 8.56
C PRO A 109 11.58 7.67 8.52
N ALA A 110 12.18 8.77 8.98
CA ALA A 110 11.51 10.09 8.95
C ALA A 110 11.34 10.65 7.53
N SER A 111 12.21 10.24 6.60
CA SER A 111 12.14 10.66 5.20
C SER A 111 12.69 9.58 4.28
N ILE A 112 12.14 9.52 3.08
CA ILE A 112 12.50 8.55 2.05
C ILE A 112 12.91 9.31 0.78
N LYS A 113 13.92 8.81 0.08
CA LYS A 113 14.34 9.34 -1.22
C LYS A 113 13.99 8.36 -2.32
N GLY A 114 13.79 8.88 -3.53
CA GLY A 114 13.52 8.05 -4.68
C GLY A 114 13.61 8.81 -6.00
N TYR A 115 13.28 8.09 -7.06
CA TYR A 115 13.28 8.60 -8.41
C TYR A 115 12.00 8.19 -9.14
N TYR A 116 11.40 9.12 -9.86
CA TYR A 116 10.32 8.87 -10.80
C TYR A 116 10.89 8.80 -12.22
N PHE A 117 10.63 7.70 -12.92
CA PHE A 117 11.03 7.48 -14.30
C PHE A 117 9.82 7.67 -15.20
N PHE A 118 9.84 8.73 -16.01
CA PHE A 118 8.73 9.11 -16.88
C PHE A 118 9.25 9.60 -18.23
N ASN A 119 8.71 9.04 -19.32
CA ASN A 119 9.14 9.33 -20.69
C ASN A 119 10.67 9.25 -20.86
N GLY A 120 11.29 8.21 -20.31
CA GLY A 120 12.74 7.98 -20.37
C GLY A 120 13.60 8.93 -19.52
N LYS A 121 12.99 9.87 -18.79
CA LYS A 121 13.69 10.82 -17.91
C LYS A 121 13.55 10.43 -16.45
N ARG A 122 14.57 10.76 -15.65
CA ARG A 122 14.65 10.49 -14.21
C ARG A 122 14.46 11.77 -13.41
N TYR A 123 13.50 11.78 -12.49
CA TYR A 123 13.19 12.92 -11.63
C TYR A 123 13.35 12.53 -10.16
N PRO A 124 14.28 13.15 -9.41
CA PRO A 124 14.42 12.86 -7.99
C PRO A 124 13.19 13.35 -7.21
N PHE A 125 12.91 12.68 -6.10
CA PHE A 125 11.93 13.12 -5.12
C PHE A 125 12.34 12.77 -3.70
N LYS A 126 11.73 13.46 -2.74
CA LYS A 126 11.83 13.17 -1.32
C LYS A 126 10.43 13.10 -0.74
N LEU A 127 10.17 12.06 0.04
CA LEU A 127 8.95 11.88 0.82
C LEU A 127 9.26 12.13 2.30
N LEU A 128 8.33 12.75 2.99
CA LEU A 128 8.40 13.01 4.44
C LEU A 128 7.30 12.22 5.13
N LYS A 129 7.65 11.57 6.25
CA LYS A 129 6.70 10.85 7.09
C LYS A 129 5.63 11.83 7.55
N ARG A 130 4.36 11.46 7.37
CA ARG A 130 3.22 12.23 7.87
C ARG A 130 3.11 11.95 9.37
N LYS A 131 2.92 13.01 10.15
CA LYS A 131 2.58 12.91 11.57
C LYS A 131 1.13 12.47 11.73
#